data_AF-A6N120-F1
#
_entry.id   AF-A6N120-F1
#
_cell.length_a   1.000
_cell.length_b   1.000
_cell.length_c   1.000
_cell.angle_alpha   90.00
_cell.angle_beta   90.00
_cell.angle_gamma   90.00
#
_symmetry.space_group_name_H-M   'P 1'
#
loop_
_entity.id
_entity.type
_entity.pdbx_description
1 polymer ?
#
loop_
_entity_poly.entity_id
_entity_poly.type
_entity_poly.pdbx_seq_one_letter_code
_entity_poly.pdbx_strand_id
1 'polypeptide(L)'
;VGVYYDRLDVYASYKYQQITLAASLPPVYQGHGDVDVWSPVLSGPDVPFAPYLGDALAKDVAAEYLILQVKIDGRVRWKVGSWISGHYHLFVTCPAFFIASGGNGYPGANGLKFQTATYCRVEV
;
A
#
# COMPACT_ATOMS: atom_id res chain seq x y z
N VAL A 1 18.54 -16.31 6.40
CA VAL A 1 18.60 -14.87 6.03
C VAL A 1 17.52 -14.14 6.80
N GLY A 2 17.86 -13.02 7.42
CA GLY A 2 16.90 -12.09 8.03
C GLY A 2 16.93 -10.75 7.30
N VAL A 3 15.94 -9.89 7.55
CA VAL A 3 15.78 -8.59 6.86
C VAL A 3 15.57 -7.50 7.90
N TYR A 4 16.38 -6.45 7.83
CA TYR A 4 16.10 -5.20 8.53
C TYR A 4 15.30 -4.30 7.60
N TYR A 5 14.11 -3.90 8.03
CA TYR A 5 13.33 -2.83 7.41
C TYR A 5 13.65 -1.54 8.15
N ASP A 6 14.48 -0.67 7.57
CA ASP A 6 14.97 0.53 8.26
C ASP A 6 13.95 1.66 8.22
N ARG A 7 13.34 1.85 7.05
CA ARG A 7 12.27 2.82 6.80
C ARG A 7 11.43 2.30 5.66
N LEU A 8 10.12 2.21 5.87
CA LEU A 8 9.15 1.89 4.84
C LEU A 8 8.02 2.91 4.92
N ASP A 9 7.67 3.48 3.78
CA ASP A 9 6.57 4.41 3.61
C ASP A 9 5.54 3.77 2.67
N VAL A 10 4.29 3.63 3.13
CA VAL A 10 3.20 2.99 2.39
C VAL A 10 2.21 4.05 1.92
N TYR A 11 1.81 4.01 0.66
CA TYR A 11 0.82 4.94 0.10
C TYR A 11 0.00 4.29 -1.01
N ALA A 12 -1.18 4.83 -1.29
CA ALA A 12 -1.99 4.40 -2.42
C ALA A 12 -1.81 5.36 -3.61
N SER A 13 -1.83 4.79 -4.80
CA SER A 13 -1.81 5.52 -6.06
C SER A 13 -2.93 5.06 -6.99
N TYR A 14 -3.47 6.00 -7.74
CA TYR A 14 -4.46 5.77 -8.79
C TYR A 14 -3.89 6.31 -10.10
N LYS A 15 -3.87 5.46 -11.14
CA LYS A 15 -3.28 5.79 -12.46
C LYS A 15 -1.93 6.51 -12.34
N TYR A 16 -1.03 5.94 -11.54
CA TYR A 16 0.35 6.39 -11.31
C TYR A 16 0.53 7.68 -10.48
N GLN A 17 -0.55 8.32 -10.01
CA GLN A 17 -0.45 9.46 -9.08
C GLN A 17 -0.81 9.03 -7.67
N GLN A 18 -0.04 9.50 -6.69
CA GLN A 18 -0.32 9.29 -5.27
C GLN A 18 -1.60 10.03 -4.86
N ILE A 19 -2.49 9.33 -4.17
CA ILE A 19 -3.79 9.86 -3.73
C ILE A 19 -3.97 9.85 -2.21
N THR A 20 -3.06 9.21 -1.47
CA THR A 20 -3.04 9.25 0.00
C THR A 20 -1.73 9.82 0.50
N LEU A 21 -1.72 10.32 1.74
CA LEU A 21 -0.48 10.56 2.45
C LEU A 21 0.27 9.24 2.63
N ALA A 22 1.60 9.32 2.70
CA ALA A 22 2.43 8.17 3.00
C ALA A 22 2.40 7.88 4.51
N ALA A 23 2.07 6.64 4.86
CA ALA A 23 2.13 6.13 6.22
C ALA A 23 3.49 5.47 6.45
N SER A 24 4.27 6.03 7.37
CA SER A 24 5.54 5.42 7.79
C SER A 24 5.27 4.19 8.65
N LEU A 25 5.90 3.07 8.31
CA LEU A 25 5.92 1.87 9.12
C LEU A 25 7.09 1.92 10.13
N PRO A 26 6.93 1.30 11.30
CA PRO A 26 8.00 1.21 12.29
C PRO A 26 9.15 0.34 11.75
N PRO A 27 10.42 0.71 12.05
CA PRO A 27 11.55 -0.14 11.72
C PRO A 27 11.45 -1.47 12.46
N VAL A 28 11.72 -2.58 11.76
CA VAL A 28 11.66 -3.92 12.36
C VAL A 28 12.73 -4.83 11.76
N TYR A 29 13.15 -5.82 12.54
CA TYR A 29 14.00 -6.90 12.07
C TYR A 29 13.15 -8.17 11.94
N GLN A 30 12.99 -8.63 10.70
CA GLN A 30 12.36 -9.91 10.41
C GLN A 30 13.39 -11.03 10.52
N GLY A 31 13.10 -11.98 11.40
CA GLY A 31 13.93 -13.16 11.61
C GLY A 31 13.96 -14.12 10.41
N HIS A 32 14.78 -15.17 10.52
CA HIS A 32 14.83 -16.20 9.49
C HIS A 32 13.55 -17.04 9.51
N GLY A 33 12.83 -17.07 8.38
CA GLY A 33 11.55 -17.80 8.26
C GLY A 33 10.40 -17.15 9.03
N ASP A 34 10.60 -15.90 9.48
CA ASP A 34 9.62 -15.15 10.25
C ASP A 34 8.61 -14.42 9.35
N VAL A 35 7.48 -14.02 9.90
CA VAL A 35 6.43 -13.28 9.20
C VAL A 35 5.97 -12.10 10.04
N ASP A 36 6.27 -10.90 9.56
CA ASP A 36 5.79 -9.64 10.15
C ASP A 36 4.57 -9.13 9.39
N VAL A 37 3.58 -8.62 10.15
CA VAL A 37 2.33 -8.07 9.60
C VAL A 37 2.19 -6.61 9.98
N TRP A 38 2.02 -5.75 8.97
CA TRP A 38 1.70 -4.33 9.16
C TRP A 38 0.29 -4.03 8.66
N SER A 39 -0.42 -3.19 9.39
CA SER A 39 -1.77 -2.73 9.08
C SER A 39 -1.88 -1.19 9.15
N PRO A 40 -1.16 -0.46 8.28
CA PRO A 40 -1.23 1.00 8.28
C PRO A 40 -2.60 1.50 7.81
N VAL A 41 -3.04 2.62 8.37
CA VAL A 41 -4.21 3.35 7.87
C VAL A 41 -3.73 4.38 6.86
N LEU A 42 -4.22 4.29 5.63
CA LEU A 42 -3.95 5.27 4.58
C LEU A 42 -5.10 6.29 4.54
N SER A 43 -4.73 7.56 4.58
CA SER A 43 -5.68 8.68 4.54
C SER A 43 -5.18 9.74 3.57
N GLY A 44 -6.08 10.37 2.82
CA GLY A 44 -5.74 11.35 1.79
C GLY A 44 -6.56 12.64 1.82
N PRO A 45 -6.81 13.29 2.97
CA PRO A 45 -7.39 14.62 2.96
C PRO A 45 -6.39 15.57 2.29
N ASP A 46 -6.87 16.38 1.35
CA ASP A 46 -6.12 17.46 0.72
C ASP A 46 -4.82 17.05 0.02
N VAL A 47 -4.71 15.79 -0.42
CA VAL A 47 -3.59 15.35 -1.27
C VAL A 47 -3.82 15.90 -2.68
N PRO A 48 -2.95 16.79 -3.20
CA PRO A 48 -3.14 17.35 -4.52
C PRO A 48 -2.84 16.30 -5.59
N PHE A 49 -3.79 16.09 -6.48
CA PHE A 49 -3.60 15.27 -7.69
C PHE A 49 -4.25 15.96 -8.89
N ALA A 50 -3.98 15.46 -10.10
CA ALA A 50 -4.44 16.09 -11.32
C ALA A 50 -5.98 16.07 -11.41
N PRO A 51 -6.66 17.20 -11.75
CA PRO A 51 -8.12 17.27 -11.73
C PRO A 51 -8.82 16.19 -12.57
N TYR A 52 -8.23 15.80 -13.71
CA TYR A 52 -8.78 14.75 -14.57
C TYR A 52 -8.79 13.37 -13.89
N LEU A 53 -7.85 13.10 -12.98
CA LEU A 53 -7.87 11.88 -12.18
C LEU A 53 -8.99 11.91 -11.15
N GLY A 54 -9.38 13.09 -10.66
CA GLY A 54 -10.51 13.23 -9.74
C GLY A 54 -11.83 12.85 -10.39
N ASP A 55 -12.08 13.34 -11.60
CA ASP A 55 -13.26 12.96 -12.37
C ASP A 55 -13.27 11.45 -12.68
N ALA A 56 -12.13 10.89 -13.09
CA ALA A 56 -12.02 9.45 -13.35
C ALA A 56 -12.23 8.60 -12.09
N LEU A 57 -11.64 9.02 -10.97
CA LEU A 57 -11.79 8.34 -9.68
C LEU A 57 -13.24 8.39 -9.20
N ALA A 58 -13.91 9.55 -9.33
CA ALA A 58 -15.32 9.70 -8.98
C ALA A 58 -16.23 8.80 -9.83
N LYS A 59 -15.93 8.66 -11.13
CA LYS A 59 -16.65 7.75 -12.04
C LYS A 59 -16.46 6.28 -11.67
N ASP A 60 -15.24 5.86 -11.37
CA ASP A 60 -14.94 4.48 -10.96
C ASP A 60 -15.67 4.16 -9.63
N VAL A 61 -15.61 5.06 -8.65
CA VAL A 61 -16.34 4.92 -7.38
C VAL A 61 -17.86 4.86 -7.59
N ALA A 62 -18.40 5.70 -8.47
CA ALA A 62 -19.83 5.69 -8.82
C ALA A 62 -20.24 4.43 -9.61
N ALA A 63 -19.32 3.83 -10.35
CA ALA A 63 -19.50 2.55 -11.03
C ALA A 63 -19.31 1.35 -10.08
N GLU A 64 -19.12 1.59 -8.77
CA GLU A 64 -19.03 0.57 -7.73
C GLU A 64 -17.80 -0.36 -7.83
N TYR A 65 -16.76 0.06 -8.57
CA TYR A 65 -15.49 -0.68 -8.63
C TYR A 65 -14.30 0.28 -8.68
N LEU A 66 -13.22 -0.07 -7.99
CA LEU A 66 -12.00 0.74 -7.96
C LEU A 66 -10.77 -0.14 -7.91
N ILE A 67 -9.79 0.20 -8.75
CA ILE A 67 -8.48 -0.46 -8.78
C ILE A 67 -7.44 0.57 -8.33
N LEU A 68 -6.81 0.31 -7.19
CA LEU A 68 -5.72 1.12 -6.67
C LEU A 68 -4.41 0.34 -6.70
N GLN A 69 -3.29 1.04 -6.69
CA GLN A 69 -1.98 0.46 -6.46
C GLN A 69 -1.50 0.89 -5.07
N VAL A 70 -1.39 -0.06 -4.15
CA VAL A 70 -0.69 0.14 -2.88
C VAL A 70 0.80 0.01 -3.16
N LYS A 71 1.54 1.06 -2.82
CA LYS A 71 2.98 1.14 -3.00
C LYS A 71 3.68 1.17 -1.66
N ILE A 72 4.81 0.49 -1.59
CA ILE A 72 5.75 0.54 -0.47
C ILE A 72 7.08 1.03 -1.04
N ASP A 73 7.62 2.08 -0.45
CA ASP A 73 8.95 2.61 -0.77
C ASP A 73 9.77 2.61 0.51
N GLY A 74 11.00 2.13 0.45
CA GLY A 74 11.84 2.19 1.62
C GLY A 74 13.22 1.62 1.43
N ARG A 75 13.84 1.30 2.57
CA ARG A 75 15.21 0.79 2.63
C ARG A 75 15.30 -0.45 3.50
N VAL A 76 16.01 -1.44 2.98
CA VAL A 76 16.25 -2.71 3.66
C VAL A 76 17.73 -3.05 3.74
N ARG A 77 18.10 -3.85 4.73
CA ARG A 77 19.42 -4.49 4.85
C ARG A 77 19.25 -5.97 5.13
N TRP A 78 20.07 -6.79 4.47
CA TRP A 78 20.04 -8.24 4.60
C TRP A 78 20.98 -8.69 5.69
N LYS A 79 20.53 -9.62 6.54
CA LYS A 79 21.36 -10.30 7.54
C LYS A 79 21.60 -11.74 7.15
N VAL A 80 22.87 -12.10 6.98
CA VAL A 80 23.33 -13.46 6.66
C VAL A 80 24.35 -13.88 7.71
N GLY A 81 23.92 -14.69 8.69
CA GLY A 81 24.74 -15.01 9.86
C GLY A 81 25.08 -13.76 10.67
N SER A 82 26.37 -13.47 10.82
CA SER A 82 26.89 -12.26 11.48
C SER A 82 27.09 -11.08 10.54
N TRP A 83 26.99 -11.27 9.22
CA TRP A 83 27.16 -10.21 8.23
C TRP A 83 25.85 -9.49 7.95
N ILE A 84 25.93 -8.16 7.82
CA ILE A 84 24.80 -7.28 7.46
C ILE A 84 25.19 -6.51 6.19
N SER A 85 24.30 -6.49 5.20
CA SER A 85 24.52 -5.77 3.95
C SER A 85 24.46 -4.24 4.13
N GLY A 86 24.86 -3.51 3.09
CA GLY A 86 24.49 -2.10 2.92
C GLY A 86 22.97 -1.93 2.69
N HIS A 87 22.52 -0.68 2.59
CA HIS A 87 21.12 -0.36 2.32
C HIS A 87 20.76 -0.60 0.85
N TYR A 88 19.64 -1.26 0.64
CA TYR A 88 18.99 -1.45 -0.67
C TYR A 88 17.65 -0.71 -0.68
N HIS A 89 17.22 -0.29 -1.86
CA HIS A 89 15.94 0.38 -2.03
C HIS A 89 14.86 -0.65 -2.30
N LEU A 90 13.86 -0.75 -1.42
CA LEU A 90 12.72 -1.63 -1.61
C LEU A 90 11.58 -0.84 -2.25
N PHE A 91 11.16 -1.26 -3.45
CA PHE A 91 9.95 -0.79 -4.09
C PHE A 91 8.97 -1.94 -4.27
N VAL A 92 7.79 -1.83 -3.67
CA VAL A 92 6.71 -2.80 -3.83
C VAL A 92 5.52 -2.12 -4.48
N THR A 93 4.92 -2.76 -5.48
CA THR A 93 3.67 -2.33 -6.08
C THR A 93 2.66 -3.48 -6.06
N CYS A 94 1.58 -3.29 -5.32
CA CYS A 94 0.50 -4.25 -5.15
C CYS A 94 -0.81 -3.68 -5.72
N PRO A 95 -1.38 -4.27 -6.79
CA PRO A 95 -2.73 -3.93 -7.22
C PRO A 95 -3.76 -4.42 -6.20
N ALA A 96 -4.66 -3.53 -5.81
CA ALA A 96 -5.73 -3.78 -4.85
C ALA A 96 -7.09 -3.49 -5.51
N PHE A 97 -7.96 -4.49 -5.49
CA PHE A 97 -9.28 -4.42 -6.09
C PHE A 97 -10.33 -4.18 -5.02
N PHE A 98 -11.13 -3.15 -5.22
CA PHE A 98 -12.24 -2.78 -4.36
C PHE A 98 -13.53 -2.82 -5.18
N ILE A 99 -14.59 -3.37 -4.58
CA ILE A 99 -15.93 -3.35 -5.17
C ILE A 99 -16.91 -2.84 -4.11
N ALA A 100 -18.05 -2.30 -4.54
CA ALA A 100 -19.11 -1.97 -3.60
C ALA A 100 -19.51 -3.25 -2.86
N SER A 101 -19.45 -3.19 -1.54
CA SER A 101 -20.19 -4.17 -0.77
C SER A 101 -21.60 -3.65 -0.65
N GLY A 102 -22.58 -4.45 -1.07
CA GLY A 102 -23.95 -4.27 -0.58
C GLY A 102 -23.87 -4.06 0.93
N GLY A 103 -24.38 -2.92 1.39
CA GLY A 103 -24.12 -2.41 2.73
C GLY A 103 -24.35 -3.49 3.78
N ASN A 104 -23.54 -3.50 4.85
CA ASN A 104 -23.68 -4.42 5.99
C ASN A 104 -24.97 -4.16 6.80
N GLY A 105 -26.05 -3.67 6.19
CA GLY A 105 -27.26 -3.22 6.87
C GLY A 105 -27.07 -1.96 7.73
N TYR A 106 -25.87 -1.37 7.79
CA TYR A 106 -25.61 -0.15 8.55
C TYR A 106 -26.00 1.09 7.72
N PRO A 107 -26.97 1.89 8.17
CA PRO A 107 -27.36 3.12 7.47
C PRO A 107 -26.16 4.08 7.41
N GLY A 108 -25.71 4.43 6.20
CA GLY A 108 -24.58 5.34 5.98
C GLY A 108 -23.22 4.68 5.73
N ALA A 109 -23.14 3.34 5.69
CA ALA A 109 -21.94 2.64 5.24
C ALA A 109 -21.80 2.71 3.71
N ASN A 110 -21.37 3.86 3.20
CA ASN A 110 -21.00 4.05 1.80
C ASN A 110 -19.50 3.83 1.64
N GLY A 111 -19.09 2.89 0.79
CA GLY A 111 -17.68 2.63 0.53
C GLY A 111 -17.45 1.34 -0.24
N LEU A 112 -16.27 1.24 -0.83
CA LEU A 112 -15.82 0.04 -1.54
C LEU A 112 -15.05 -0.85 -0.55
N LYS A 113 -15.33 -2.15 -0.56
CA LYS A 113 -14.57 -3.14 0.21
C LYS A 113 -13.49 -3.76 -0.62
N PHE A 114 -12.32 -3.88 -0.02
CA PHE A 114 -11.22 -4.67 -0.55
C PHE A 114 -11.69 -6.12 -0.75
N GLN A 115 -11.47 -6.66 -1.94
CA GLN A 115 -11.80 -8.05 -2.26
C GLN A 115 -10.57 -8.93 -2.19
N THR A 116 -9.54 -8.54 -2.93
CA THR A 116 -8.33 -9.33 -3.06
C THR A 116 -7.17 -8.46 -3.50
N ALA A 117 -5.97 -8.83 -3.05
CA ALA A 117 -4.73 -8.36 -3.60
C ALA A 117 -4.25 -9.41 -4.60
N THR A 118 -3.87 -8.96 -5.79
CA THR A 118 -3.12 -9.81 -6.71
C THR A 118 -1.65 -9.87 -6.28
N TYR A 119 -0.84 -10.62 -7.03
CA TYR A 119 0.61 -10.65 -6.83
C TYR A 119 1.19 -9.22 -6.78
N CYS A 120 2.07 -8.98 -5.83
CA CYS A 120 2.83 -7.75 -5.73
C CYS A 120 4.12 -7.87 -6.54
N ARG A 121 4.48 -6.81 -7.24
CA ARG A 121 5.81 -6.66 -7.85
C ARG A 121 6.75 -6.09 -6.80
N VAL A 122 7.90 -6.74 -6.59
CA VAL A 122 8.92 -6.34 -5.61
C VAL A 122 10.23 -6.10 -6.35
N GLU A 123 10.86 -4.95 -6.09
CA GLU A 123 12.15 -4.54 -6.64
C GLU A 123 13.06 -4.12 -5.48
N VAL A 124 14.32 -4.56 -5.50
CA VAL A 124 15.32 -4.38 -4.43
C VAL A 124 16.67 -3.96 -5.01
#